data_AF-A0A850A996-F1
#
_entry.id   AF-A0A850A996-F1
#
_cell.length_a   1.000
_cell.length_b   1.000
_cell.length_c   1.000
_cell.angle_alpha   90.00
_cell.angle_beta   90.00
_cell.angle_gamma   90.00
#
_symmetry.space_group_name_H-M   'P 1'
#
loop_
_entity.id
_entity.type
_entity.pdbx_description
1 polymer ?
#
loop_
_entity_poly.entity_id
_entity_poly.type
_entity_poly.pdbx_seq_one_letter_code
_entity_poly.pdbx_strand_id
1 'polypeptide(L)' 'MMDGGSGMGITWIFGWIILAIIIGLVIRGICTPRKRNSSQPEKDEAVEILKKRYARGEISEKELEHMKHELES' A
#
# COMPACT_ATOMS: atom_id res chain seq x y z
N MET A 1 10.56 -37.55 33.36
CA MET A 1 9.96 -37.76 32.02
C MET A 1 10.00 -36.42 31.28
N MET A 2 10.31 -36.44 29.98
CA MET A 2 10.83 -35.30 29.22
C MET A 2 9.80 -34.24 28.84
N ASP A 3 10.30 -33.00 28.83
CA ASP A 3 9.66 -31.70 28.66
C ASP A 3 9.09 -31.50 27.24
N GLY A 4 7.78 -31.23 27.15
CA GLY A 4 7.04 -30.98 25.91
C GLY A 4 7.08 -29.51 25.50
N GLY A 5 8.27 -29.00 25.16
CA GLY A 5 8.52 -27.58 24.85
C GLY A 5 8.60 -27.22 23.37
N SER A 6 8.11 -28.05 22.44
CA SER A 6 8.35 -27.90 20.99
C SER A 6 7.21 -27.25 20.19
N GLY A 7 6.21 -26.65 20.84
CA GLY A 7 5.05 -26.00 20.18
C GLY A 7 5.06 -24.47 20.16
N MET A 8 5.93 -23.82 20.94
CA MET A 8 5.80 -22.38 21.21
C MET A 8 6.57 -21.48 20.23
N GLY A 9 7.66 -21.98 19.63
CA GLY A 9 8.47 -21.20 18.67
C GLY A 9 7.93 -21.17 17.24
N ILE A 10 7.38 -22.29 16.76
CA ILE A 10 6.86 -22.42 15.39
C ILE A 10 5.61 -21.55 15.22
N THR A 11 4.71 -21.55 16.21
CA THR A 11 3.50 -20.74 16.22
C THR A 11 3.81 -19.24 16.20
N TRP A 12 4.90 -18.83 16.84
CA TRP A 12 5.33 -17.42 16.89
C TRP A 12 5.85 -16.95 15.53
N ILE A 13 6.72 -17.73 14.89
CA ILE A 13 7.22 -17.44 13.53
C ILE A 13 6.07 -17.39 12.51
N PHE A 14 5.11 -18.31 12.60
CA PHE A 14 3.95 -18.34 11.70
C PHE A 14 3.09 -17.09 11.82
N GLY A 15 2.90 -16.55 13.02
CA GLY A 15 2.16 -15.31 13.23
C GLY A 15 2.79 -14.11 12.51
N TRP A 16 4.11 -13.97 12.58
CA TRP A 16 4.84 -12.92 11.88
C TRP A 16 4.79 -13.06 10.35
N ILE A 17 4.86 -14.29 9.84
CA ILE A 17 4.73 -14.57 8.41
C ILE A 17 3.34 -14.17 7.90
N ILE A 18 2.27 -14.55 8.61
CA ILE A 18 0.89 -14.19 8.24
C ILE A 18 0.71 -12.67 8.27
N LEU A 19 1.23 -11.99 9.31
CA LEU A 19 1.15 -10.54 9.41
C LEU A 19 1.88 -9.85 8.25
N ALA A 20 3.07 -10.32 7.88
CA ALA A 20 3.82 -9.80 6.74
C ALA A 20 3.08 -9.99 5.41
N ILE A 21 2.40 -11.12 5.22
CA ILE A 21 1.57 -11.39 4.04
C ILE A 21 0.36 -10.44 3.99
N ILE A 22 -0.31 -10.20 5.11
CA ILE A 22 -1.45 -9.26 5.19
C ILE A 22 -0.99 -7.84 4.87
N ILE A 23 0.12 -7.38 5.46
CA ILE A 23 0.70 -6.06 5.16
C ILE A 23 1.09 -5.96 3.68
N GLY A 24 1.73 -7.00 3.14
CA GLY A 24 2.08 -7.07 1.72
C GLY A 24 0.86 -7.03 0.79
N LEU A 25 -0.24 -7.69 1.16
CA LEU A 25 -1.51 -7.66 0.43
C LEU A 25 -2.21 -6.31 0.51
N VAL A 26 -2.15 -5.61 1.65
CA VAL A 26 -2.71 -4.26 1.80
C VAL A 26 -1.94 -3.29 0.91
N ILE A 27 -0.60 -3.32 0.95
CA ILE A 27 0.25 -2.49 0.08
C ILE A 27 0.00 -2.83 -1.40
N ARG A 28 -0.05 -4.11 -1.76
CA ARG A 28 -0.31 -4.54 -3.14
C ARG A 28 -1.74 -4.25 -3.58
N GLY A 29 -2.73 -4.30 -2.70
CA GLY A 29 -4.13 -3.97 -2.97
C GLY A 29 -4.33 -2.49 -3.24
N ILE A 30 -3.61 -1.63 -2.54
CA ILE A 30 -3.57 -0.18 -2.79
C ILE A 30 -2.77 0.15 -4.06
N CYS A 31 -1.73 -0.63 -4.36
CA CYS A 31 -0.82 -0.37 -5.47
C CYS A 31 -1.18 -1.09 -6.78
N THR A 32 -2.16 -1.99 -6.78
CA THR A 32 -2.70 -2.60 -8.01
C THR A 32 -3.64 -1.59 -8.65
N PRO A 33 -3.22 -0.86 -9.71
CA PRO A 33 -4.16 -0.04 -10.44
C PRO A 33 -5.19 -1.01 -11.02
N ARG A 34 -6.42 -0.92 -10.53
CA ARG A 34 -7.54 -1.61 -11.14
C ARG A 34 -7.58 -1.10 -12.58
N LYS A 35 -7.14 -1.94 -13.51
CA LYS A 35 -7.27 -1.71 -14.94
C LYS A 35 -8.76 -1.65 -15.26
N ARG A 36 -9.38 -0.49 -15.05
CA ARG A 36 -10.64 -0.05 -15.67
C ARG A 36 -10.17 0.93 -16.73
N ASN A 37 -9.96 0.48 -17.96
CA ASN A 37 -11.02 0.37 -18.94
C ASN A 37 -11.90 1.63 -18.91
N SER A 38 -11.47 2.59 -19.73
CA SER A 38 -12.27 3.58 -20.45
C SER A 38 -12.97 4.66 -19.61
N SER A 39 -12.51 5.90 -19.81
CA SER A 39 -13.30 7.14 -19.69
C SER A 39 -13.46 7.77 -18.29
N GLN A 40 -12.38 7.94 -17.52
CA GLN A 40 -12.34 8.97 -16.47
C GLN A 40 -11.55 10.19 -16.97
N PRO A 41 -11.94 11.42 -16.58
CA PRO A 41 -11.27 12.64 -17.03
C PRO A 41 -9.80 12.60 -16.60
N GLU A 42 -8.91 12.96 -17.51
CA GLU A 42 -7.44 13.01 -17.36
C GLU A 42 -6.97 13.65 -16.03
N LYS A 43 -7.78 14.56 -15.48
CA LYS A 43 -7.57 15.21 -14.17
C LYS A 43 -7.55 14.22 -13.00
N ASP A 44 -8.45 13.25 -12.99
CA ASP A 44 -8.53 12.22 -11.93
C ASP A 44 -7.30 11.31 -12.00
N GLU A 45 -6.83 10.95 -13.22
CA GLU A 45 -5.63 10.15 -13.40
C GLU A 45 -4.38 10.88 -12.89
N ALA A 46 -4.24 12.19 -13.16
CA ALA A 46 -3.12 12.98 -12.68
C ALA A 46 -3.07 13.00 -11.13
N VAL A 47 -4.22 13.21 -10.48
CA VAL A 47 -4.34 13.23 -9.01
C VAL A 47 -4.10 11.84 -8.39
N GLU A 48 -4.54 10.76 -9.04
CA GLU A 48 -4.26 9.39 -8.60
C GLU A 48 -2.77 9.03 -8.73
N ILE A 49 -2.10 9.45 -9.81
CA ILE A 49 -0.65 9.27 -10.00
C ILE A 49 0.14 10.00 -8.89
N LEU A 50 -0.28 11.22 -8.53
CA LEU A 50 0.28 11.96 -7.41
C LEU A 50 0.13 11.22 -6.09
N LYS A 51 -1.08 10.77 -5.73
CA LYS A 51 -1.31 9.96 -4.52
C LYS A 51 -0.47 8.69 -4.49
N LYS A 52 -0.29 8.04 -5.64
CA LYS A 52 0.50 6.81 -5.74
C LYS A 52 1.98 7.06 -5.45
N ARG A 53 2.55 8.19 -5.91
CA ARG A 53 3.95 8.57 -5.60
C ARG A 53 4.15 8.99 -4.15
N TYR A 54 3.15 9.64 -3.54
CA TYR A 54 3.17 9.95 -2.11
C TYR A 54 3.16 8.68 -1.24
N ALA A 55 2.29 7.72 -1.56
CA ALA A 55 2.25 6.43 -0.88
C ALA A 55 3.56 5.62 -1.06
N ARG A 56 4.32 5.91 -2.12
CA ARG A 56 5.65 5.34 -2.40
C ARG A 56 6.78 6.07 -1.67
N GLY A 57 6.49 7.21 -1.04
CA GLY A 57 7.46 8.07 -0.36
C GLY A 57 8.34 8.90 -1.29
N GLU A 58 8.03 8.95 -2.59
CA GLU A 58 8.82 9.69 -3.60
C GLU A 58 8.55 11.20 -3.57
N ILE A 59 7.43 11.62 -2.97
CA ILE A 59 7.05 13.01 -2.79
C ILE A 59 6.50 13.23 -1.38
N SER A 60 6.78 14.41 -0.83
CA SER A 60 6.28 14.82 0.49
C SER A 60 4.83 15.32 0.39
N GLU A 61 4.13 15.35 1.52
CA GLU A 61 2.73 15.81 1.62
C GLU A 61 2.55 17.22 1.04
N LYS A 62 3.52 18.11 1.29
CA LYS A 62 3.53 19.49 0.77
C LYS A 62 3.53 19.56 -0.76
N GLU A 63 4.31 18.69 -1.40
CA GLU A 63 4.42 18.62 -2.86
C GLU A 63 3.11 18.11 -3.48
N LEU A 64 2.48 17.11 -2.84
CA LEU A 64 1.19 16.57 -3.27
C LEU A 64 0.07 17.62 -3.19
N GLU A 65 0.05 18.43 -2.13
CA GLU A 65 -0.98 19.45 -1.94
C GLU A 65 -0.85 20.58 -2.97
N HIS A 66 0.38 21.01 -3.24
CA HIS A 66 0.67 22.05 -4.25
C HIS A 66 0.24 21.59 -5.66
N MET A 67 0.64 20.39 -6.08
CA MET A 67 0.29 19.86 -7.40
C MET A 67 -1.21 19.56 -7.56
N LYS A 68 -1.92 19.22 -6.48
CA LYS A 68 -3.39 19.07 -6.53
C LYS A 68 -4.09 20.41 -6.77
N HIS A 69 -3.61 21.47 -6.13
CA HIS A 69 -4.18 22.80 -6.28
C HIS A 69 -4.02 23.34 -7.71
N GLU A 70 -2.85 23.09 -8.31
CA GLU A 70 -2.55 23.46 -9.70
C GLU A 70 -3.43 22.70 -10.72
N LEU A 71 -3.80 21.44 -10.44
CA LEU A 71 -4.63 20.61 -11.31
C LEU A 71 -6.15 20.89 -11.18
N GLU A 72 -6.57 21.49 -10.07
CA GLU A 72 -7.96 21.89 -9.82
C GLU A 72 -8.31 23.25 -10.47
N SER A 73 -7.30 24.01 -10.90
CA SER A 73 -7.44 25.30 -11.60
C SER A 73 -7.76 25.19 -13.09
#